data_AF-A0A2V0NQR3-F1
#
_entry.id   AF-A0A2V0NQR3-F1
#
_cell.length_a   1.000
_cell.length_b   1.000
_cell.length_c   1.000
_cell.angle_alpha   90.00
_cell.angle_beta   90.00
_cell.angle_gamma   90.00
#
_symmetry.space_group_name_H-M   'P 1'
#
loop_
_entity.id
_entity.type
_entity.pdbx_description
1 polymer ?
#
loop_
_entity_poly.entity_id
_entity_poly.type
_entity_poly.pdbx_seq_one_letter_code
_entity_poly.pdbx_strand_id
1 'polypeptide(L)'
;MRASAHSFTAARGGSGPAGGAAASPAAVSAPRRQQRAARVARRPAAGSQQAPGMRALEWKEEAPRQALQQQQRRPPPGGPPTSAWPAAPARSPQQQQPQPARRPGAPQLPRRLRPDDFRHPLDRQNTALLRSLPGLEVVAKALMGPVAEEVLVIENLGSSIKTGPGQLPSVHALLVDAATTLQMGTVPDLYVRQSPHPNAYTLAVNGRRPFVVLHTSLVELLSPQELKAVIAHELAHVACDHGVWLTMANVLASGTVGLLPVVSDSVQDALLRWRRAVELTCDRAALLAVQDCSVVVGALMKLAGGCPSLAHELSVDSFLQQARSYDEAAASSLIGWYFSNAHARALSHPLPVMRAREVDRWAASDEYRRLVGGG
;
A
#
# COMPACT_ATOMS: atom_id res chain seq x y z
N MET A 1 -8.84 65.73 -17.04
CA MET A 1 -9.56 66.49 -15.97
C MET A 1 -9.24 65.80 -14.64
N ARG A 2 -8.15 66.19 -13.96
CA ARG A 2 -8.12 66.96 -12.68
C ARG A 2 -8.97 66.30 -11.56
N ALA A 3 -8.38 65.60 -10.60
CA ALA A 3 -7.61 66.05 -9.41
C ALA A 3 -8.51 66.19 -8.15
N SER A 4 -8.25 65.40 -7.11
CA SER A 4 -7.73 65.80 -5.78
C SER A 4 -8.77 66.48 -4.86
N ALA A 5 -9.18 65.85 -3.75
CA ALA A 5 -8.59 65.90 -2.39
C ALA A 5 -8.92 67.20 -1.61
N HIS A 6 -8.87 67.09 -0.26
CA HIS A 6 -8.94 68.10 0.84
C HIS A 6 -10.19 67.85 1.72
N SER A 7 -10.12 67.32 2.95
CA SER A 7 -9.35 67.66 4.17
C SER A 7 -9.83 68.91 4.92
N PHE A 8 -10.19 68.67 6.18
CA PHE A 8 -9.83 69.42 7.40
C PHE A 8 -10.82 70.40 8.09
N THR A 9 -10.86 70.24 9.43
CA THR A 9 -11.18 71.17 10.55
C THR A 9 -12.62 71.69 10.71
N ALA A 10 -13.35 71.41 11.80
CA ALA A 10 -13.15 71.57 13.25
C ALA A 10 -13.49 72.97 13.82
N ALA A 11 -14.58 72.96 14.60
CA ALA A 11 -14.85 73.64 15.87
C ALA A 11 -14.89 75.18 15.98
N ARG A 12 -16.07 75.67 16.41
CA ARG A 12 -16.36 76.71 17.44
C ARG A 12 -17.88 76.96 17.37
N GLY A 13 -18.68 77.08 18.44
CA GLY A 13 -18.45 77.22 19.87
C GLY A 13 -19.54 78.15 20.43
N GLY A 14 -20.17 77.77 21.57
CA GLY A 14 -21.05 78.60 22.41
C GLY A 14 -22.45 78.87 21.82
N SER A 15 -23.55 78.96 22.58
CA SER A 15 -23.77 79.13 24.02
C SER A 15 -25.29 78.99 24.27
N GLY A 16 -25.71 78.43 25.41
CA GLY A 16 -27.12 78.38 25.88
C GLY A 16 -27.69 79.77 26.27
N PRO A 17 -28.77 79.90 27.08
CA PRO A 17 -29.31 78.93 28.05
C PRO A 17 -30.87 78.91 28.26
N ALA A 18 -31.29 78.07 29.22
CA ALA A 18 -32.33 78.29 30.26
C ALA A 18 -33.81 77.84 30.08
N GLY A 19 -34.28 77.11 31.11
CA GLY A 19 -35.67 76.97 31.60
C GLY A 19 -36.40 75.72 31.14
N GLY A 20 -37.04 74.85 31.94
CA GLY A 20 -37.40 74.83 33.36
C GLY A 20 -38.67 73.96 33.55
N ALA A 21 -38.77 73.24 34.68
CA ALA A 21 -39.94 72.52 35.25
C ALA A 21 -40.45 71.23 34.53
N ALA A 22 -40.39 70.02 35.13
CA ALA A 22 -41.24 69.41 36.19
C ALA A 22 -42.69 69.11 35.71
N ALA A 23 -43.40 68.02 35.99
CA ALA A 23 -43.22 66.68 36.58
C ALA A 23 -44.52 65.87 36.27
N SER A 24 -44.46 64.52 36.12
CA SER A 24 -45.41 63.42 36.48
C SER A 24 -46.97 63.60 36.57
N PRO A 25 -47.82 62.55 36.76
CA PRO A 25 -47.67 61.08 36.64
C PRO A 25 -48.93 60.33 36.05
N ALA A 26 -48.84 58.99 36.08
CA ALA A 26 -49.89 58.00 36.41
C ALA A 26 -50.72 57.32 35.30
N ALA A 27 -50.92 56.02 35.55
CA ALA A 27 -51.48 54.96 34.72
C ALA A 27 -53.03 54.89 34.74
N VAL A 28 -53.63 53.99 33.94
CA VAL A 28 -54.60 52.94 34.38
C VAL A 28 -55.38 52.26 33.21
N SER A 29 -55.28 50.92 33.19
CA SER A 29 -56.26 49.86 32.82
C SER A 29 -56.73 49.52 31.39
N ALA A 30 -56.93 48.20 31.22
CA ALA A 30 -57.45 47.43 30.07
C ALA A 30 -59.01 47.35 30.03
N PRO A 31 -59.62 46.70 28.99
CA PRO A 31 -60.10 45.31 29.20
C PRO A 31 -60.10 44.35 27.96
N ARG A 32 -60.41 43.07 28.26
CA ARG A 32 -60.62 41.84 27.41
C ARG A 32 -61.68 42.03 26.29
N ARG A 33 -61.87 41.22 25.23
CA ARG A 33 -61.92 39.74 25.08
C ARG A 33 -62.24 39.43 23.59
N GLN A 34 -61.66 38.38 22.97
CA GLN A 34 -62.37 37.31 22.22
C GLN A 34 -61.40 36.42 21.43
N GLN A 35 -61.59 35.10 21.60
CA GLN A 35 -60.90 34.01 20.89
C GLN A 35 -61.71 33.60 19.65
N ARG A 36 -61.03 33.19 18.58
CA ARG A 36 -61.51 32.18 17.63
C ARG A 36 -60.33 31.38 17.08
N ALA A 37 -60.47 30.06 17.12
CA ALA A 37 -59.48 29.08 16.68
C ALA A 37 -59.60 28.79 15.18
N ALA A 38 -58.47 28.52 14.50
CA ALA A 38 -58.44 27.78 13.25
C ALA A 38 -57.08 27.06 13.03
N ARG A 39 -57.22 25.77 12.70
CA ARG A 39 -56.26 24.71 12.33
C ARG A 39 -55.01 25.07 11.51
N VAL A 40 -53.89 24.48 11.96
CA VAL A 40 -52.93 23.59 11.24
C VAL A 40 -52.36 24.03 9.88
N ALA A 41 -51.05 24.29 9.85
CA ALA A 41 -50.11 23.66 8.91
C ALA A 41 -48.66 23.81 9.42
N ARG A 42 -47.99 22.68 9.69
CA ARG A 42 -46.57 22.61 10.06
C ARG A 42 -45.72 22.94 8.83
N ARG A 43 -44.84 23.95 8.90
CA ARG A 43 -43.76 24.16 7.92
C ARG A 43 -42.55 23.30 8.30
N PRO A 44 -41.91 22.59 7.36
CA PRO A 44 -40.74 21.77 7.64
C PRO A 44 -39.48 22.64 7.82
N ALA A 45 -38.59 22.16 8.67
CA ALA A 45 -37.31 22.76 8.99
C ALA A 45 -36.31 22.65 7.82
N ALA A 46 -35.32 23.56 7.86
CA ALA A 46 -34.34 23.88 6.84
C ALA A 46 -33.64 22.67 6.20
N GLY A 47 -33.63 22.67 4.86
CA GLY A 47 -32.77 21.83 4.05
C GLY A 47 -31.34 22.36 4.05
N SER A 48 -30.40 21.52 4.48
CA SER A 48 -28.97 21.69 4.22
C SER A 48 -28.72 21.47 2.73
N GLN A 49 -28.15 22.46 2.06
CA GLN A 49 -27.71 22.36 0.67
C GLN A 49 -26.54 21.37 0.60
N GLN A 50 -26.77 20.26 -0.11
CA GLN A 50 -25.76 19.28 -0.48
C GLN A 50 -24.86 19.85 -1.59
N ALA A 51 -23.54 19.83 -1.36
CA ALA A 51 -22.55 19.91 -2.42
C ALA A 51 -22.53 18.56 -3.19
N PRO A 52 -22.27 18.53 -4.51
CA PRO A 52 -22.33 17.31 -5.30
C PRO A 52 -21.21 16.34 -4.90
N GLY A 53 -21.60 15.09 -4.62
CA GLY A 53 -20.71 14.03 -4.14
C GLY A 53 -19.71 13.55 -5.19
N MET A 54 -18.42 13.56 -4.82
CA MET A 54 -17.44 12.63 -5.36
C MET A 54 -17.46 11.37 -4.48
N ARG A 55 -18.00 10.26 -5.00
CA ARG A 55 -17.84 8.94 -4.39
C ARG A 55 -16.37 8.54 -4.50
N ALA A 56 -15.62 8.63 -3.41
CA ALA A 56 -14.40 7.86 -3.26
C ALA A 56 -14.79 6.37 -3.37
N LEU A 57 -14.12 5.63 -4.26
CA LEU A 57 -14.25 4.19 -4.36
C LEU A 57 -13.69 3.58 -3.08
N GLU A 58 -14.54 3.38 -2.09
CA GLU A 58 -14.28 2.53 -0.93
C GLU A 58 -14.07 1.09 -1.44
N TRP A 59 -12.82 0.64 -1.46
CA TRP A 59 -12.51 -0.78 -1.59
C TRP A 59 -12.90 -1.46 -0.28
N LYS A 60 -14.17 -1.83 -0.15
CA LYS A 60 -14.68 -2.61 0.98
C LYS A 60 -14.09 -4.02 0.91
N GLU A 61 -13.19 -4.32 1.83
CA GLU A 61 -12.91 -5.69 2.24
C GLU A 61 -14.15 -6.29 2.92
N GLU A 62 -15.08 -6.82 2.13
CA GLU A 62 -16.08 -7.76 2.60
C GLU A 62 -15.74 -9.16 2.10
N ALA A 63 -14.84 -9.84 2.81
CA ALA A 63 -14.73 -11.29 2.71
C ALA A 63 -16.04 -11.93 3.22
N PRO A 64 -16.62 -12.93 2.53
CA PRO A 64 -17.96 -13.41 2.82
C PRO A 64 -17.99 -14.29 4.08
N ARG A 65 -18.27 -13.68 5.25
CA ARG A 65 -18.61 -14.41 6.50
C ARG A 65 -19.86 -15.27 6.37
N GLN A 66 -20.70 -15.04 5.35
CA GLN A 66 -21.96 -15.79 5.15
C GLN A 66 -21.79 -17.15 4.47
N ALA A 67 -20.69 -17.40 3.74
CA ALA A 67 -20.45 -18.69 3.10
C ALA A 67 -20.11 -19.81 4.11
N LEU A 68 -19.42 -19.46 5.21
CA LEU A 68 -19.07 -20.38 6.30
C LEU A 68 -20.26 -20.77 7.19
N GLN A 69 -21.27 -19.91 7.31
CA GLN A 69 -22.41 -20.15 8.21
C GLN A 69 -23.48 -21.08 7.59
N GLN A 70 -23.57 -21.16 6.25
CA GLN A 70 -24.45 -22.11 5.57
C GLN A 70 -23.86 -23.54 5.50
N GLN A 71 -22.54 -23.69 5.60
CA GLN A 71 -21.89 -25.01 5.63
C GLN A 71 -22.07 -25.75 6.96
N GLN A 72 -22.36 -25.04 8.05
CA GLN A 72 -22.56 -25.61 9.40
C GLN A 72 -23.99 -26.16 9.65
N ARG A 73 -24.93 -26.00 8.70
CA ARG A 73 -26.33 -26.46 8.83
C ARG A 73 -26.64 -27.77 8.10
N ARG A 74 -25.64 -28.47 7.57
CA ARG A 74 -25.84 -29.79 6.95
C ARG A 74 -25.64 -30.89 8.00
N PRO A 75 -26.60 -31.83 8.17
CA PRO A 75 -26.35 -33.03 8.97
C PRO A 75 -25.22 -33.85 8.34
N PRO A 76 -24.43 -34.59 9.12
CA PRO A 76 -23.32 -35.36 8.60
C PRO A 76 -23.83 -36.44 7.63
N PRO A 77 -23.24 -36.61 6.43
CA PRO A 77 -23.46 -37.82 5.67
C PRO A 77 -22.89 -39.01 6.43
N GLY A 78 -23.60 -40.14 6.38
CA GLY A 78 -23.22 -41.41 7.01
C GLY A 78 -21.81 -41.88 6.61
N GLY A 79 -21.27 -42.81 7.42
CA GLY A 79 -19.88 -43.28 7.40
C GLY A 79 -19.32 -43.68 6.04
N PRO A 80 -17.98 -43.78 5.94
CA PRO A 80 -17.29 -43.82 4.67
C PRO A 80 -17.52 -45.16 3.95
N PRO A 81 -17.80 -45.17 2.64
CA PRO A 81 -17.33 -46.27 1.82
C PRO A 81 -15.82 -46.13 1.66
N THR A 82 -15.08 -47.20 1.98
CA THR A 82 -13.65 -47.32 1.74
C THR A 82 -13.35 -47.25 0.24
N SER A 83 -13.10 -46.05 -0.29
CA SER A 83 -12.43 -45.89 -1.57
C SER A 83 -10.95 -45.59 -1.32
N ALA A 84 -10.12 -46.58 -1.65
CA ALA A 84 -8.68 -46.38 -1.72
C ALA A 84 -8.39 -45.27 -2.74
N TRP A 85 -7.60 -44.27 -2.34
CA TRP A 85 -6.96 -43.36 -3.29
C TRP A 85 -6.22 -44.21 -4.33
N PRO A 86 -6.39 -43.95 -5.64
CA PRO A 86 -5.60 -44.67 -6.62
C PRO A 86 -4.12 -44.44 -6.32
N ALA A 87 -3.36 -45.53 -6.28
CA ALA A 87 -1.92 -45.48 -6.08
C ALA A 87 -1.30 -44.51 -7.09
N ALA A 88 -0.40 -43.65 -6.60
CA ALA A 88 0.35 -42.73 -7.45
C ALA A 88 0.98 -43.52 -8.62
N PRO A 89 0.85 -43.05 -9.88
CA PRO A 89 1.48 -43.73 -10.99
C PRO A 89 2.99 -43.80 -10.75
N ALA A 90 3.59 -44.95 -11.07
CA ALA A 90 5.01 -45.19 -10.93
C ALA A 90 5.80 -44.07 -11.60
N ARG A 91 6.79 -43.51 -10.88
CA ARG A 91 7.66 -42.44 -11.37
C ARG A 91 8.30 -42.84 -12.70
N SER A 92 7.96 -42.12 -13.77
CA SER A 92 8.78 -42.10 -14.99
C SER A 92 10.19 -41.61 -14.65
N PRO A 93 11.25 -42.13 -15.30
CA PRO A 93 12.61 -41.66 -15.06
C PRO A 93 12.69 -40.15 -15.30
N GLN A 94 13.24 -39.43 -14.32
CA GLN A 94 13.42 -37.98 -14.33
C GLN A 94 13.91 -37.47 -15.69
N GLN A 95 13.03 -36.78 -16.44
CA GLN A 95 13.50 -35.66 -17.23
C GLN A 95 13.89 -34.57 -16.23
N GLN A 96 15.18 -34.52 -15.89
CA GLN A 96 15.77 -33.35 -15.24
C GLN A 96 15.52 -32.17 -16.16
N GLN A 97 14.48 -31.39 -15.88
CA GLN A 97 14.35 -30.08 -16.47
C GLN A 97 15.57 -29.27 -16.01
N PRO A 98 16.30 -28.64 -16.94
CA PRO A 98 17.47 -27.86 -16.57
C PRO A 98 17.06 -26.79 -15.57
N GLN A 99 17.83 -26.67 -14.49
CA GLN A 99 17.72 -25.53 -13.59
C GLN A 99 17.77 -24.25 -14.44
N PRO A 100 16.98 -23.21 -14.14
CA PRO A 100 17.12 -21.94 -14.83
C PRO A 100 18.51 -21.38 -14.52
N ALA A 101 19.48 -21.70 -15.38
CA ALA A 101 20.81 -21.14 -15.32
C ALA A 101 20.69 -19.64 -15.51
N ARG A 102 21.51 -18.86 -14.78
CA ARG A 102 21.77 -17.45 -15.13
C ARG A 102 21.97 -17.36 -16.64
N ARG A 103 21.31 -16.41 -17.30
CA ARG A 103 21.53 -16.16 -18.74
C ARG A 103 23.05 -16.12 -18.99
N PRO A 104 23.60 -16.97 -19.87
CA PRO A 104 25.02 -16.92 -20.21
C PRO A 104 25.38 -15.49 -20.64
N GLY A 105 26.34 -14.86 -19.95
CA GLY A 105 26.75 -13.47 -20.23
C GLY A 105 26.01 -12.38 -19.44
N ALA A 106 25.12 -12.72 -18.49
CA ALA A 106 24.58 -11.73 -17.55
C ALA A 106 25.72 -11.05 -16.77
N PRO A 107 25.78 -9.71 -16.71
CA PRO A 107 26.85 -9.01 -16.01
C PRO A 107 26.97 -9.42 -14.54
N GLN A 108 28.20 -9.43 -14.04
CA GLN A 108 28.48 -9.81 -12.66
C GLN A 108 28.28 -8.62 -11.73
N LEU A 109 27.40 -8.81 -10.73
CA LEU A 109 27.25 -7.88 -9.61
C LEU A 109 28.56 -7.78 -8.80
N PRO A 110 28.75 -6.70 -8.02
CA PRO A 110 29.94 -6.53 -7.19
C PRO A 110 30.14 -7.73 -6.28
N ARG A 111 31.41 -8.03 -5.99
CA ARG A 111 31.81 -9.08 -5.03
C ARG A 111 31.14 -8.92 -3.66
N ARG A 112 30.80 -7.70 -3.29
CA ARG A 112 30.03 -7.38 -2.09
C ARG A 112 28.93 -6.38 -2.43
N LEU A 113 27.69 -6.85 -2.42
CA LEU A 113 26.48 -6.04 -2.54
C LEU A 113 25.87 -5.90 -1.15
N ARG A 114 25.74 -4.67 -0.66
CA ARG A 114 25.05 -4.37 0.59
C ARG A 114 23.63 -3.86 0.31
N PRO A 115 22.69 -4.05 1.25
CA PRO A 115 21.35 -3.46 1.15
C PRO A 115 21.37 -1.95 0.83
N ASP A 116 22.27 -1.20 1.46
CA ASP A 116 22.36 0.25 1.25
C ASP A 116 22.86 0.66 -0.14
N ASP A 117 23.51 -0.24 -0.89
CA ASP A 117 24.05 0.05 -2.22
C ASP A 117 22.93 0.15 -3.28
N PHE A 118 21.78 -0.49 -3.06
CA PHE A 118 20.59 -0.38 -3.93
C PHE A 118 19.40 0.29 -3.25
N ARG A 119 19.55 0.71 -1.99
CA ARG A 119 18.49 1.37 -1.22
C ARG A 119 18.09 2.70 -1.84
N HIS A 120 16.80 2.88 -2.06
CA HIS A 120 16.28 4.13 -2.61
C HIS A 120 16.53 5.30 -1.62
N PRO A 121 16.93 6.50 -2.09
CA PRO A 121 17.18 7.64 -1.22
C PRO A 121 15.99 8.01 -0.31
N LEU A 122 14.76 7.95 -0.85
CA LEU A 122 13.55 8.19 -0.06
C LEU A 122 13.33 7.15 1.03
N ASP A 123 13.69 5.89 0.80
CA ASP A 123 13.63 4.86 1.84
C ASP A 123 14.65 5.18 2.93
N ARG A 124 15.91 5.43 2.57
CA ARG A 124 16.96 5.80 3.53
C ARG A 124 16.56 7.00 4.40
N GLN A 125 16.02 8.05 3.77
CA GLN A 125 15.55 9.25 4.45
C GLN A 125 14.36 8.94 5.37
N ASN A 126 13.32 8.27 4.87
CA ASN A 126 12.12 7.99 5.65
C ASN A 126 12.39 7.00 6.79
N THR A 127 13.24 6.01 6.58
CA THR A 127 13.69 5.07 7.62
C THR A 127 14.44 5.79 8.73
N ALA A 128 15.33 6.73 8.39
CA ALA A 128 16.03 7.57 9.37
C ALA A 128 15.04 8.45 10.17
N LEU A 129 14.04 9.03 9.50
CA LEU A 129 13.00 9.82 10.16
C LEU A 129 12.18 8.97 11.14
N LEU A 130 11.71 7.78 10.75
CA LEU A 130 10.95 6.90 11.64
C LEU A 130 11.76 6.47 12.86
N ARG A 131 13.04 6.11 12.68
CA ARG A 131 13.94 5.74 13.79
C ARG A 131 14.23 6.89 14.75
N SER A 132 14.13 8.14 14.29
CA SER A 132 14.31 9.32 15.13
C SER A 132 13.10 9.64 16.03
N LEU A 133 11.94 9.02 15.79
CA LEU A 133 10.73 9.27 16.57
C LEU A 133 10.79 8.51 17.92
N PRO A 134 10.85 9.22 19.06
CA PRO A 134 11.00 8.60 20.36
C PRO A 134 9.79 7.72 20.70
N GLY A 135 10.05 6.51 21.22
CA GLY A 135 9.02 5.56 21.66
C GLY A 135 8.35 4.76 20.54
N LEU A 136 8.55 5.10 19.26
CA LEU A 136 7.92 4.39 18.15
C LEU A 136 8.41 2.94 18.03
N GLU A 137 9.70 2.69 18.29
CA GLU A 137 10.25 1.32 18.31
C GLU A 137 9.66 0.46 19.42
N VAL A 138 9.32 1.05 20.57
CA VAL A 138 8.70 0.33 21.68
C VAL A 138 7.28 -0.08 21.31
N VAL A 139 6.53 0.83 20.69
CA VAL A 139 5.18 0.55 20.17
C VAL A 139 5.23 -0.52 19.08
N ALA A 140 6.16 -0.40 18.13
CA ALA A 140 6.34 -1.40 17.07
C ALA A 140 6.63 -2.80 17.64
N LYS A 141 7.53 -2.90 18.62
CA LYS A 141 7.85 -4.16 19.31
C LYS A 141 6.67 -4.69 20.12
N ALA A 142 5.91 -3.83 20.81
CA ALA A 142 4.76 -4.22 21.60
C ALA A 142 3.60 -4.76 20.73
N LEU A 143 3.42 -4.20 19.52
CA LEU A 143 2.43 -4.68 18.54
C LEU A 143 2.83 -6.04 17.94
N MET A 144 4.13 -6.35 17.87
CA MET A 144 4.67 -7.66 17.47
C MET A 144 4.76 -8.62 18.66
N GLY A 145 3.75 -8.64 19.54
CA GLY A 145 3.73 -9.56 20.66
C GLY A 145 3.83 -11.03 20.20
N PRO A 146 4.47 -11.93 20.98
CA PRO A 146 4.75 -13.32 20.58
C PRO A 146 3.53 -14.11 20.07
N VAL A 147 2.34 -13.77 20.57
CA VAL A 147 1.07 -14.44 20.22
C VAL A 147 0.62 -14.10 18.79
N ALA A 148 0.75 -12.85 18.35
CA ALA A 148 0.36 -12.46 16.99
C ALA A 148 1.31 -13.07 15.96
N GLU A 149 2.61 -13.12 16.29
CA GLU A 149 3.63 -13.77 15.48
C GLU A 149 3.36 -15.27 15.32
N GLU A 150 2.98 -15.95 16.39
CA GLU A 150 2.69 -17.39 16.37
C GLU A 150 1.44 -17.72 15.54
N VAL A 151 0.36 -16.94 15.67
CA VAL A 151 -0.86 -17.13 14.89
C VAL A 151 -0.61 -16.93 13.38
N LEU A 152 0.10 -15.87 13.00
CA LEU A 152 0.47 -15.62 11.61
C LEU A 152 1.31 -16.77 11.04
N VAL A 153 2.28 -17.26 11.80
CA VAL A 153 3.11 -18.39 11.38
C VAL A 153 2.25 -19.66 11.22
N ILE A 154 1.41 -19.99 12.20
CA ILE A 154 0.58 -21.21 12.17
C ILE A 154 -0.42 -21.19 11.02
N GLU A 155 -1.12 -20.07 10.78
CA GLU A 155 -2.07 -19.97 9.67
C GLU A 155 -1.38 -20.18 8.32
N ASN A 156 -0.23 -19.53 8.13
CA ASN A 156 0.52 -19.63 6.87
C ASN A 156 1.15 -21.01 6.68
N LEU A 157 1.71 -21.62 7.73
CA LEU A 157 2.27 -22.96 7.68
C LEU A 157 1.19 -24.04 7.46
N GLY A 158 0.02 -23.88 8.09
CA GLY A 158 -1.06 -24.87 8.01
C GLY A 158 -1.80 -24.89 6.66
N SER A 159 -1.70 -23.82 5.86
CA SER A 159 -2.47 -23.65 4.62
C SER A 159 -1.61 -23.44 3.36
N SER A 160 -0.30 -23.65 3.46
CA SER A 160 0.63 -23.42 2.33
C SER A 160 1.58 -24.60 2.10
N ILE A 161 2.07 -24.70 0.86
CA ILE A 161 3.07 -25.67 0.46
C ILE A 161 4.47 -25.07 0.60
N LYS A 162 5.35 -25.66 1.39
CA LYS A 162 6.75 -25.26 1.47
C LYS A 162 7.49 -25.67 0.19
N THR A 163 8.23 -24.74 -0.41
CA THR A 163 9.13 -25.03 -1.54
C THR A 163 10.45 -25.61 -1.04
N GLY A 164 11.07 -26.46 -1.86
CA GLY A 164 12.37 -27.05 -1.58
C GLY A 164 12.88 -27.88 -2.76
N PRO A 165 14.09 -28.46 -2.66
CA PRO A 165 14.67 -29.27 -3.73
C PRO A 165 13.81 -30.48 -4.14
N GLY A 166 13.00 -31.01 -3.22
CA GLY A 166 12.07 -32.12 -3.46
C GLY A 166 10.62 -31.71 -3.76
N GLN A 167 10.28 -30.42 -3.65
CA GLN A 167 8.89 -29.95 -3.74
C GLN A 167 8.85 -28.54 -4.34
N LEU A 168 8.23 -28.39 -5.52
CA LEU A 168 8.31 -27.17 -6.32
C LEU A 168 9.76 -26.71 -6.60
N PRO A 169 10.64 -27.59 -7.13
CA PRO A 169 12.07 -27.31 -7.27
C PRO A 169 12.36 -26.14 -8.23
N SER A 170 11.52 -25.91 -9.24
CA SER A 170 11.65 -24.78 -10.16
C SER A 170 11.49 -23.44 -9.43
N VAL A 171 10.46 -23.31 -8.59
CA VAL A 171 10.21 -22.10 -7.78
C VAL A 171 11.30 -21.93 -6.72
N HIS A 172 11.72 -23.02 -6.09
CA HIS A 172 12.82 -23.01 -5.12
C HIS A 172 14.15 -22.55 -5.75
N ALA A 173 14.43 -22.93 -7.00
CA ALA A 173 15.62 -22.46 -7.71
C ALA A 173 15.60 -20.93 -7.93
N LEU A 174 14.45 -20.35 -8.26
CA LEU A 174 14.30 -18.89 -8.39
C LEU A 174 14.58 -18.17 -7.07
N LEU A 175 14.10 -18.72 -5.95
CA LEU A 175 14.39 -18.21 -4.60
C LEU A 175 15.88 -18.22 -4.30
N VAL A 176 16.55 -19.36 -4.52
CA VAL A 176 17.99 -19.50 -4.25
C VAL A 176 18.79 -18.54 -5.13
N ASP A 177 18.45 -18.42 -6.41
CA ASP A 177 19.11 -17.49 -7.35
C ASP A 177 18.91 -16.03 -6.93
N ALA A 178 17.69 -15.63 -6.57
CA ALA A 178 17.40 -14.28 -6.08
C ALA A 178 18.14 -13.98 -4.76
N ALA A 179 18.09 -14.88 -3.77
CA ALA A 179 18.78 -14.71 -2.49
C ALA A 179 20.30 -14.66 -2.64
N THR A 180 20.85 -15.47 -3.55
CA THR A 180 22.28 -15.46 -3.89
C THR A 180 22.67 -14.15 -4.55
N THR A 181 21.85 -13.66 -5.48
CA THR A 181 22.06 -12.38 -6.16
C THR A 181 22.05 -11.21 -5.17
N LEU A 182 21.12 -11.20 -4.21
CA LEU A 182 21.06 -10.20 -3.14
C LEU A 182 22.06 -10.47 -2.00
N GLN A 183 22.91 -11.49 -2.13
CA GLN A 183 23.96 -11.86 -1.16
C GLN A 183 23.45 -12.01 0.27
N MET A 184 22.26 -12.61 0.42
CA MET A 184 21.67 -12.86 1.73
C MET A 184 22.48 -13.93 2.47
N GLY A 185 22.85 -13.64 3.72
CA GLY A 185 23.58 -14.62 4.56
C GLY A 185 22.79 -15.88 4.87
N THR A 186 21.46 -15.87 4.68
CA THR A 186 20.59 -17.02 4.87
C THR A 186 19.41 -16.91 3.91
N VAL A 187 19.15 -17.99 3.16
CA VAL A 187 17.99 -18.08 2.26
C VAL A 187 16.71 -18.22 3.10
N PRO A 188 15.74 -17.29 2.98
CA PRO A 188 14.44 -17.41 3.66
C PRO A 188 13.66 -18.64 3.18
N ASP A 189 12.70 -19.09 3.98
CA ASP A 189 11.74 -20.09 3.48
C ASP A 189 10.78 -19.45 2.47
N LEU A 190 10.28 -20.25 1.52
CA LEU A 190 9.27 -19.81 0.56
C LEU A 190 8.13 -20.82 0.53
N TYR A 191 6.90 -20.31 0.63
CA TYR A 191 5.67 -21.08 0.61
C TYR A 191 4.77 -20.65 -0.55
N VAL A 192 3.96 -21.59 -1.05
CA VAL A 192 2.91 -21.33 -2.04
C VAL A 192 1.56 -21.57 -1.40
N ARG A 193 0.72 -20.53 -1.36
CA ARG A 193 -0.64 -20.56 -0.81
C ARG A 193 -1.65 -20.54 -1.96
N GLN A 194 -2.68 -21.38 -1.85
CA GLN A 194 -3.77 -21.35 -2.82
C GLN A 194 -4.55 -20.03 -2.66
N SER A 195 -4.66 -19.28 -3.75
CA SER A 195 -5.48 -18.08 -3.81
C SER A 195 -5.73 -17.66 -5.26
N PRO A 196 -6.94 -17.19 -5.60
CA PRO A 196 -7.25 -16.65 -6.92
C PRO A 196 -6.73 -15.22 -7.11
N HIS A 197 -6.32 -14.53 -6.04
CA HIS A 197 -5.87 -13.13 -6.11
C HIS A 197 -4.34 -13.07 -6.18
N PRO A 198 -3.74 -12.46 -7.23
CA PRO A 198 -2.29 -12.30 -7.33
C PRO A 198 -1.74 -11.53 -6.12
N ASN A 199 -0.93 -12.18 -5.29
CA ASN A 199 -0.26 -11.54 -4.16
C ASN A 199 0.98 -12.30 -3.70
N ALA A 200 1.93 -11.57 -3.14
CA ALA A 200 3.08 -12.09 -2.43
C ALA A 200 3.30 -11.24 -1.18
N TYR A 201 3.89 -11.83 -0.13
CA TYR A 201 4.27 -11.07 1.05
C TYR A 201 5.37 -11.76 1.84
N THR A 202 6.10 -10.93 2.57
CA THR A 202 7.19 -11.33 3.46
C THR A 202 6.75 -11.22 4.91
N LEU A 203 7.03 -12.25 5.69
CA LEU A 203 6.86 -12.25 7.14
C LEU A 203 8.21 -12.41 7.82
N ALA A 204 8.59 -11.38 8.58
CA ALA A 204 9.74 -11.39 9.47
C ALA A 204 9.23 -11.45 10.91
N VAL A 205 9.52 -12.56 11.59
CA VAL A 205 9.11 -12.83 12.98
C VAL A 205 10.36 -12.88 13.84
N ASN A 206 10.32 -12.25 15.01
CA ASN A 206 11.49 -12.19 15.87
C ASN A 206 11.92 -13.60 16.33
N GLY A 207 13.22 -13.89 16.25
CA GLY A 207 13.77 -15.20 16.63
C GLY A 207 13.40 -16.38 15.72
N ARG A 208 12.68 -16.14 14.61
CA ARG A 208 12.39 -17.17 13.59
C ARG A 208 13.01 -16.79 12.25
N ARG A 209 13.23 -17.79 11.40
CA ARG A 209 13.67 -17.55 10.02
C ARG A 209 12.54 -16.80 9.28
N PRO A 210 12.83 -15.69 8.60
CA PRO A 210 11.84 -15.01 7.77
C PRO A 210 11.38 -15.93 6.65
N PHE A 211 10.17 -15.72 6.18
CA PHE A 211 9.63 -16.48 5.06
C PHE A 211 8.78 -15.61 4.14
N VAL A 212 8.72 -16.04 2.88
CA VAL A 212 7.94 -15.42 1.83
C VAL A 212 6.78 -16.34 1.46
N VAL A 213 5.62 -15.77 1.17
CA VAL A 213 4.45 -16.50 0.68
C VAL A 213 4.10 -15.99 -0.70
N LEU A 214 3.88 -16.89 -1.65
CA LEU A 214 3.38 -16.60 -2.99
C LEU A 214 1.99 -17.18 -3.15
N HIS A 215 1.08 -16.44 -3.77
CA HIS A 215 -0.19 -17.00 -4.19
C HIS A 215 -0.06 -17.80 -5.49
N THR A 216 -0.84 -18.87 -5.63
CA THR A 216 -0.89 -19.71 -6.85
C THR A 216 -1.18 -18.91 -8.11
N SER A 217 -2.01 -17.88 -8.01
CA SER A 217 -2.33 -16.95 -9.11
C SER A 217 -1.11 -16.22 -9.68
N LEU A 218 -0.09 -15.91 -8.87
CA LEU A 218 1.17 -15.34 -9.39
C LEU A 218 1.98 -16.38 -10.17
N VAL A 219 2.03 -17.61 -9.65
CA VAL A 219 2.76 -18.70 -10.29
C VAL A 219 2.16 -19.03 -11.67
N GLU A 220 0.84 -18.87 -11.81
CA GLU A 220 0.13 -19.05 -13.08
C GLU A 220 0.28 -17.85 -14.03
N LEU A 221 0.24 -16.62 -13.50
CA LEU A 221 0.23 -15.39 -14.30
C LEU A 221 1.62 -14.99 -14.83
N LEU A 222 2.68 -15.23 -14.05
CA LEU A 222 4.00 -14.69 -14.31
C LEU A 222 4.92 -15.72 -14.96
N SER A 223 5.76 -15.26 -15.89
CA SER A 223 6.88 -16.05 -16.40
C SER A 223 7.89 -16.33 -15.27
N PRO A 224 8.77 -17.34 -15.42
CA PRO A 224 9.77 -17.65 -14.38
C PRO A 224 10.67 -16.46 -14.00
N GLN A 225 11.01 -15.59 -14.95
CA GLN A 225 11.83 -14.40 -14.67
C GLN A 225 11.03 -13.31 -13.95
N GLU A 226 9.76 -13.09 -14.33
CA GLU A 226 8.87 -12.16 -13.62
C GLU A 226 8.58 -12.65 -12.20
N LEU A 227 8.39 -13.96 -12.02
CA LEU A 227 8.21 -14.57 -10.70
C LEU A 227 9.49 -14.42 -9.86
N LYS A 228 10.68 -14.58 -10.46
CA LYS A 228 11.96 -14.28 -9.79
C LYS A 228 12.04 -12.80 -9.38
N ALA A 229 11.59 -11.87 -10.22
CA ALA A 229 11.54 -10.45 -9.88
C ALA A 229 10.66 -10.20 -8.64
N VAL A 230 9.47 -10.80 -8.57
CA VAL A 230 8.59 -10.70 -7.40
C VAL A 230 9.23 -11.34 -6.16
N ILE A 231 9.85 -12.51 -6.29
CA ILE A 231 10.57 -13.13 -5.16
C ILE A 231 11.70 -12.22 -4.68
N ALA A 232 12.50 -11.66 -5.58
CA ALA A 232 13.58 -10.74 -5.24
C ALA A 232 13.08 -9.45 -4.58
N HIS A 233 11.93 -8.93 -5.03
CA HIS A 233 11.24 -7.81 -4.40
C HIS A 233 10.90 -8.14 -2.93
N GLU A 234 10.29 -9.29 -2.67
CA GLU A 234 9.97 -9.75 -1.33
C GLU A 234 11.22 -9.96 -0.45
N LEU A 235 12.26 -10.60 -1.00
CA LEU A 235 13.53 -10.79 -0.30
C LEU A 235 14.21 -9.47 0.08
N ALA A 236 14.01 -8.40 -0.69
CA ALA A 236 14.55 -7.09 -0.39
C ALA A 236 13.95 -6.47 0.88
N HIS A 237 12.70 -6.78 1.22
CA HIS A 237 12.12 -6.39 2.51
C HIS A 237 12.86 -7.02 3.68
N VAL A 238 13.31 -8.27 3.54
CA VAL A 238 14.16 -8.94 4.54
C VAL A 238 15.55 -8.32 4.55
N ALA A 239 16.20 -8.23 3.39
CA ALA A 239 17.57 -7.78 3.26
C ALA A 239 17.77 -6.35 3.79
N CYS A 240 16.77 -5.48 3.64
CA CYS A 240 16.80 -4.09 4.07
C CYS A 240 16.18 -3.86 5.46
N ASP A 241 15.78 -4.92 6.19
CA ASP A 241 15.16 -4.83 7.51
C ASP A 241 13.88 -3.96 7.53
N HIS A 242 13.01 -4.16 6.54
CA HIS A 242 11.72 -3.47 6.45
C HIS A 242 10.64 -4.10 7.36
N GLY A 243 10.85 -5.34 7.81
CA GLY A 243 9.82 -6.16 8.49
C GLY A 243 9.24 -5.54 9.76
N VAL A 244 10.08 -4.92 10.60
CA VAL A 244 9.65 -4.30 11.89
C VAL A 244 8.60 -3.21 11.67
N TRP A 245 8.74 -2.44 10.59
CA TRP A 245 7.88 -1.30 10.28
C TRP A 245 6.66 -1.70 9.45
N LEU A 246 6.78 -2.74 8.61
CA LEU A 246 5.68 -3.29 7.80
C LEU A 246 4.56 -3.86 8.67
N THR A 247 4.90 -4.58 9.74
CA THR A 247 3.89 -5.11 10.68
C THR A 247 3.12 -3.97 11.36
N MET A 248 3.83 -2.93 11.80
CA MET A 248 3.18 -1.73 12.37
C MET A 248 2.30 -1.02 11.35
N ALA A 249 2.75 -0.89 10.10
CA ALA A 249 1.95 -0.29 9.02
C ALA A 249 0.68 -1.12 8.71
N ASN A 250 0.74 -2.44 8.74
CA ASN A 250 -0.42 -3.32 8.51
C ASN A 250 -1.42 -3.26 9.67
N VAL A 251 -0.95 -3.21 10.90
CA VAL A 251 -1.80 -3.01 12.09
C VAL A 251 -2.50 -1.64 12.01
N LEU A 252 -1.79 -0.58 11.63
CA LEU A 252 -2.39 0.74 11.41
C LEU A 252 -3.44 0.74 10.29
N ALA A 253 -3.16 0.07 9.17
CA ALA A 253 -4.08 -0.02 8.03
C ALA A 253 -5.35 -0.81 8.36
N SER A 254 -5.28 -1.80 9.26
CA SER A 254 -6.44 -2.60 9.71
C SER A 254 -7.45 -1.81 10.56
N GLY A 255 -7.17 -0.56 10.91
CA GLY A 255 -8.04 0.28 11.74
C GLY A 255 -8.07 -0.11 13.23
N THR A 256 -7.39 -1.20 13.61
CA THR A 256 -7.27 -1.67 15.00
C THR A 256 -6.60 -0.64 15.92
N VAL A 257 -5.88 0.31 15.35
CA VAL A 257 -5.13 1.37 16.05
C VAL A 257 -5.97 2.63 16.33
N GLY A 258 -7.21 2.73 15.85
CA GLY A 258 -8.14 3.78 16.30
C GLY A 258 -8.35 3.79 17.83
N LEU A 259 -7.87 2.75 18.53
CA LEU A 259 -7.87 2.58 19.98
C LEU A 259 -6.54 2.95 20.68
N LEU A 260 -5.44 3.23 19.96
CA LEU A 260 -4.19 3.67 20.60
C LEU A 260 -4.09 5.20 20.58
N PRO A 261 -4.16 5.88 21.75
CA PRO A 261 -4.18 7.35 21.85
C PRO A 261 -2.87 8.06 21.47
N VAL A 262 -1.92 7.35 20.84
CA VAL A 262 -0.51 7.79 20.68
C VAL A 262 -0.12 7.98 19.20
N VAL A 263 -0.92 7.52 18.23
CA VAL A 263 -0.57 7.66 16.81
C VAL A 263 -1.28 8.87 16.22
N SER A 264 -0.52 9.93 15.94
CA SER A 264 -1.03 11.12 15.24
C SER A 264 -1.13 10.89 13.73
N ASP A 265 -1.97 11.68 13.05
CA ASP A 265 -2.08 11.70 11.58
C ASP A 265 -0.71 11.91 10.91
N SER A 266 0.18 12.67 11.55
CA SER A 266 1.55 12.91 11.06
C SER A 266 2.41 11.65 11.08
N VAL A 267 2.25 10.78 12.09
CA VAL A 267 2.95 9.50 12.17
C VAL A 267 2.39 8.53 11.14
N GLN A 268 1.06 8.50 10.96
CA GLN A 268 0.42 7.69 9.93
C GLN A 268 0.89 8.10 8.52
N ASP A 269 0.91 9.39 8.23
CA ASP A 269 1.44 9.94 6.97
C ASP A 269 2.91 9.61 6.76
N ALA A 270 3.73 9.68 7.82
CA ALA A 270 5.14 9.30 7.76
C ALA A 270 5.33 7.83 7.43
N LEU A 271 4.52 6.95 8.03
CA LEU A 271 4.55 5.51 7.78
C LEU A 271 4.07 5.16 6.37
N LEU A 272 3.02 5.80 5.87
CA LEU A 272 2.55 5.60 4.49
C LEU A 272 3.59 6.10 3.46
N ARG A 273 4.23 7.25 3.73
CA ARG A 273 5.36 7.73 2.91
C ARG A 273 6.53 6.76 2.92
N TRP A 274 6.87 6.23 4.09
CA TRP A 274 7.90 5.20 4.23
C TRP A 274 7.54 3.92 3.47
N ARG A 275 6.30 3.42 3.63
CA ARG A 275 5.80 2.22 2.95
C ARG A 275 5.91 2.35 1.43
N ARG A 276 5.54 3.51 0.87
CA ARG A 276 5.72 3.76 -0.56
C ARG A 276 7.19 3.82 -0.99
N ALA A 277 8.07 4.34 -0.14
CA ALA A 277 9.49 4.47 -0.46
C ALA A 277 10.22 3.12 -0.47
N VAL A 278 9.87 2.20 0.44
CA VAL A 278 10.51 0.88 0.50
C VAL A 278 10.21 0.03 -0.73
N GLU A 279 9.04 0.19 -1.34
CA GLU A 279 8.68 -0.49 -2.60
C GLU A 279 9.67 -0.15 -3.72
N LEU A 280 10.15 1.11 -3.77
CA LEU A 280 11.15 1.53 -4.75
C LEU A 280 12.50 0.85 -4.51
N THR A 281 12.90 0.65 -3.25
CA THR A 281 14.09 -0.15 -2.91
C THR A 281 13.92 -1.61 -3.35
N CYS A 282 12.75 -2.19 -3.09
CA CYS A 282 12.46 -3.57 -3.45
C CYS A 282 12.40 -3.77 -4.98
N ASP A 283 11.93 -2.78 -5.74
CA ASP A 283 11.96 -2.78 -7.20
C ASP A 283 13.39 -2.70 -7.77
N ARG A 284 14.27 -1.91 -7.15
CA ARG A 284 15.70 -1.90 -7.49
C ARG A 284 16.34 -3.27 -7.26
N ALA A 285 16.02 -3.93 -6.15
CA ALA A 285 16.49 -5.27 -5.87
C ALA A 285 15.97 -6.30 -6.88
N ALA A 286 14.70 -6.19 -7.27
CA ALA A 286 14.11 -7.02 -8.32
C ALA A 286 14.87 -6.85 -9.64
N LEU A 287 15.18 -5.61 -10.03
CA LEU A 287 15.97 -5.33 -11.23
C LEU A 287 17.39 -5.92 -11.13
N LEU A 288 18.06 -5.84 -9.99
CA LEU A 288 19.38 -6.46 -9.82
C LEU A 288 19.33 -7.99 -9.94
N ALA A 289 18.22 -8.61 -9.51
CA ALA A 289 18.05 -10.06 -9.57
C ALA A 289 17.81 -10.59 -10.99
N VAL A 290 17.07 -9.84 -11.81
CA VAL A 290 16.73 -10.29 -13.19
C VAL A 290 17.55 -9.60 -14.27
N GLN A 291 18.19 -8.47 -13.97
CA GLN A 291 19.02 -7.65 -14.86
C GLN A 291 18.35 -7.28 -16.18
N ASP A 292 17.03 -7.18 -16.18
CA ASP A 292 16.20 -6.92 -17.36
C ASP A 292 15.01 -6.04 -16.93
N CYS A 293 15.02 -4.78 -17.35
CA CYS A 293 13.99 -3.80 -16.99
C CYS A 293 12.60 -4.26 -17.44
N SER A 294 12.50 -4.83 -18.64
CA SER A 294 11.24 -5.29 -19.22
C SER A 294 10.60 -6.42 -18.41
N VAL A 295 11.41 -7.24 -17.73
CA VAL A 295 10.90 -8.29 -16.82
C VAL A 295 10.24 -7.68 -15.60
N VAL A 296 10.88 -6.71 -14.95
CA VAL A 296 10.32 -6.06 -13.75
C VAL A 296 9.07 -5.26 -14.10
N VAL A 297 9.13 -4.48 -15.19
CA VAL A 297 7.97 -3.72 -15.70
C VAL A 297 6.84 -4.65 -16.14
N GLY A 298 7.16 -5.77 -16.79
CA GLY A 298 6.19 -6.80 -17.17
C GLY A 298 5.44 -7.38 -15.97
N ALA A 299 6.16 -7.68 -14.88
CA ALA A 299 5.53 -8.12 -13.63
C ALA A 299 4.59 -7.05 -13.05
N LEU A 300 5.02 -5.79 -12.96
CA LEU A 300 4.18 -4.68 -12.47
C LEU A 300 2.93 -4.45 -13.33
N MET A 301 3.07 -4.51 -14.66
CA MET A 301 1.97 -4.41 -15.61
C MET A 301 0.95 -5.53 -15.40
N LYS A 302 1.42 -6.78 -15.26
CA LYS A 302 0.54 -7.93 -15.02
C LYS A 302 -0.15 -7.88 -13.66
N LEU A 303 0.48 -7.31 -12.63
CA LEU A 303 -0.17 -7.05 -11.35
C LEU A 303 -1.24 -5.95 -11.45
N ALA A 304 -1.07 -4.98 -12.36
CA ALA A 304 -2.03 -3.89 -12.54
C ALA A 304 -3.30 -4.31 -13.29
N GLY A 305 -3.20 -5.24 -14.24
CA GLY A 305 -4.35 -5.65 -15.05
C GLY A 305 -4.13 -6.90 -15.90
N GLY A 306 -3.11 -7.70 -15.61
CA GLY A 306 -2.85 -8.94 -16.34
C GLY A 306 -3.77 -10.06 -15.90
N CYS A 307 -4.18 -10.87 -16.87
CA CYS A 307 -4.78 -12.17 -16.65
C CYS A 307 -4.14 -13.20 -17.59
N PRO A 308 -4.09 -14.50 -17.23
CA PRO A 308 -3.40 -15.49 -18.05
C PRO A 308 -3.88 -15.54 -19.51
N SER A 309 -5.16 -15.30 -19.75
CA SER A 309 -5.75 -15.31 -21.10
C SER A 309 -5.30 -14.14 -21.98
N LEU A 310 -5.00 -12.97 -21.41
CA LEU A 310 -4.62 -11.76 -22.16
C LEU A 310 -3.15 -11.39 -21.98
N ALA A 311 -2.39 -12.11 -21.16
CA ALA A 311 -1.01 -11.79 -20.82
C ALA A 311 -0.08 -11.68 -22.04
N HIS A 312 -0.41 -12.38 -23.13
CA HIS A 312 0.33 -12.37 -24.39
C HIS A 312 0.07 -11.14 -25.27
N GLU A 313 -1.03 -10.41 -25.03
CA GLU A 313 -1.38 -9.17 -25.74
C GLU A 313 -0.80 -7.92 -25.05
N LEU A 314 -0.26 -8.07 -23.84
CA LEU A 314 0.28 -6.96 -23.06
C LEU A 314 1.63 -6.50 -23.61
N SER A 315 1.82 -5.19 -23.70
CA SER A 315 3.05 -4.56 -24.18
C SER A 315 3.69 -3.70 -23.10
N VAL A 316 4.93 -4.05 -22.73
CA VAL A 316 5.77 -3.29 -21.80
C VAL A 316 5.99 -1.86 -22.30
N ASP A 317 6.24 -1.69 -23.60
CA ASP A 317 6.47 -0.36 -24.19
C ASP A 317 5.23 0.53 -24.09
N SER A 318 4.05 -0.04 -24.34
CA SER A 318 2.77 0.67 -24.19
C SER A 318 2.51 1.05 -22.74
N PHE A 319 2.85 0.18 -21.78
CA PHE A 319 2.71 0.47 -20.35
C PHE A 319 3.69 1.55 -19.87
N LEU A 320 4.93 1.55 -20.38
CA LEU A 320 5.89 2.64 -20.12
C LEU A 320 5.46 3.95 -20.77
N GLN A 321 4.84 3.91 -21.95
CA GLN A 321 4.24 5.10 -22.57
C GLN A 321 3.10 5.65 -21.71
N GLN A 322 2.22 4.77 -21.21
CA GLN A 322 1.18 5.14 -20.25
C GLN A 322 1.77 5.80 -19.00
N ALA A 323 2.87 5.28 -18.46
CA ALA A 323 3.54 5.86 -17.31
C ALA A 323 4.09 7.28 -17.60
N ARG A 324 4.62 7.52 -18.80
CA ARG A 324 5.04 8.87 -19.24
C ARG A 324 3.86 9.83 -19.38
N SER A 325 2.76 9.37 -19.98
CA SER A 325 1.54 10.19 -20.11
C SER A 325 0.91 10.54 -18.76
N TYR A 326 1.02 9.67 -17.74
CA TYR A 326 0.60 10.00 -16.38
C TYR A 326 1.36 11.18 -15.79
N ASP A 327 2.68 11.26 -16.01
CA ASP A 327 3.50 12.40 -15.55
C ASP A 327 3.11 13.70 -16.23
N GLU A 328 2.92 13.65 -17.56
CA GLU A 328 2.47 14.81 -18.32
C GLU A 328 1.10 15.30 -17.85
N ALA A 329 0.16 14.38 -17.64
CA ALA A 329 -1.16 14.73 -17.10
C ALA A 329 -1.07 15.32 -15.69
N ALA A 330 -0.24 14.74 -14.81
CA ALA A 330 0.00 15.26 -13.47
C ALA A 330 0.69 16.64 -13.48
N ALA A 331 1.57 16.91 -14.45
CA ALA A 331 2.28 18.18 -14.58
C ALA A 331 1.49 19.25 -15.36
N SER A 332 0.49 18.86 -16.15
CA SER A 332 -0.24 19.75 -17.07
C SER A 332 -1.08 20.83 -16.39
N SER A 333 -1.45 20.66 -15.13
CA SER A 333 -2.26 21.63 -14.39
C SER A 333 -2.06 21.51 -12.88
N LEU A 334 -2.33 22.61 -12.16
CA LEU A 334 -2.34 22.63 -10.69
C LEU A 334 -3.33 21.62 -10.11
N ILE A 335 -4.47 21.44 -10.78
CA ILE A 335 -5.51 20.46 -10.40
C ILE A 335 -4.99 19.04 -10.64
N GLY A 336 -4.38 18.76 -11.79
CA GLY A 336 -3.76 17.46 -12.09
C GLY A 336 -2.66 17.10 -11.09
N TRP A 337 -1.79 18.05 -10.75
CA TRP A 337 -0.73 17.85 -9.76
C TRP A 337 -1.32 17.56 -8.38
N TYR A 338 -2.33 18.34 -7.96
CA TYR A 338 -3.01 18.16 -6.68
C TYR A 338 -3.69 16.79 -6.58
N PHE A 339 -4.47 16.39 -7.59
CA PHE A 339 -5.16 15.10 -7.59
C PHE A 339 -4.20 13.92 -7.62
N SER A 340 -3.16 13.97 -8.46
CA SER A 340 -2.15 12.91 -8.52
C SER A 340 -1.41 12.76 -7.20
N ASN A 341 -1.06 13.87 -6.53
CA ASN A 341 -0.44 13.83 -5.21
C ASN A 341 -1.41 13.34 -4.12
N ALA A 342 -2.65 13.81 -4.09
CA ALA A 342 -3.65 13.37 -3.13
C ALA A 342 -3.94 11.87 -3.27
N HIS A 343 -4.10 11.40 -4.52
CA HIS A 343 -4.34 10.00 -4.81
C HIS A 343 -3.12 9.14 -4.43
N ALA A 344 -1.91 9.54 -4.80
CA ALA A 344 -0.69 8.81 -4.42
C ALA A 344 -0.47 8.76 -2.89
N ARG A 345 -0.90 9.79 -2.14
CA ARG A 345 -0.82 9.81 -0.67
C ARG A 345 -1.77 8.81 0.00
N ALA A 346 -2.95 8.59 -0.60
CA ALA A 346 -3.97 7.69 -0.06
C ALA A 346 -3.65 6.20 -0.26
N LEU A 347 -2.75 5.86 -1.18
CA LEU A 347 -2.40 4.47 -1.49
C LEU A 347 -1.34 3.91 -0.54
N SER A 348 -1.54 2.64 -0.13
CA SER A 348 -0.61 1.86 0.68
C SER A 348 0.62 1.41 -0.10
N HIS A 349 0.49 1.19 -1.40
CA HIS A 349 1.58 0.93 -2.34
C HIS A 349 1.58 1.99 -3.46
N PRO A 350 2.74 2.38 -4.02
CA PRO A 350 2.75 3.30 -5.14
C PRO A 350 2.05 2.68 -6.36
N LEU A 351 1.45 3.54 -7.19
CA LEU A 351 0.83 3.11 -8.44
C LEU A 351 1.82 2.29 -9.30
N PRO A 352 1.40 1.16 -9.90
CA PRO A 352 2.27 0.35 -10.74
C PRO A 352 2.98 1.13 -11.86
N VAL A 353 2.29 2.10 -12.47
CA VAL A 353 2.87 2.97 -13.51
C VAL A 353 4.01 3.84 -12.98
N MET A 354 3.91 4.32 -11.73
CA MET A 354 4.96 5.13 -11.10
C MET A 354 6.19 4.29 -10.77
N ARG A 355 5.98 3.04 -10.32
CA ARG A 355 7.04 2.06 -10.05
C ARG A 355 7.76 1.66 -11.33
N ALA A 356 7.01 1.34 -12.39
CA ALA A 356 7.57 0.99 -13.69
C ALA A 356 8.51 2.09 -14.22
N ARG A 357 8.06 3.35 -14.13
CA ARG A 357 8.88 4.51 -14.49
C ARG A 357 10.13 4.66 -13.62
N GLU A 358 10.03 4.45 -12.31
CA GLU A 358 11.18 4.55 -11.42
C GLU A 358 12.22 3.47 -11.71
N VAL A 359 11.77 2.23 -11.99
CA VAL A 359 12.65 1.13 -12.43
C VAL A 359 13.35 1.49 -13.74
N ASP A 360 12.60 1.98 -14.74
CA ASP A 360 13.13 2.39 -16.04
C ASP A 360 14.20 3.50 -15.91
N ARG A 361 13.91 4.52 -15.09
CA ARG A 361 14.88 5.59 -14.79
C ARG A 361 16.13 5.06 -14.10
N TRP A 362 15.98 4.16 -13.12
CA TRP A 362 17.12 3.62 -12.40
C TRP A 362 17.96 2.70 -13.29
N ALA A 363 17.34 1.90 -14.15
CA ALA A 363 18.03 1.03 -15.12
C ALA A 363 18.96 1.82 -16.06
N ALA A 364 18.59 3.06 -16.41
CA ALA A 364 19.42 3.95 -17.25
C ALA A 364 20.55 4.68 -16.48
N SER A 365 20.52 4.66 -15.14
CA SER A 365 21.41 5.47 -14.30
C SER A 365 22.86 4.97 -14.26
N ASP A 366 23.80 5.87 -13.97
CA ASP A 366 25.19 5.49 -13.68
C ASP A 366 25.28 4.63 -12.41
N GLU A 367 24.38 4.83 -11.44
CA GLU A 367 24.31 4.05 -10.20
C GLU A 367 24.10 2.57 -10.50
N TYR A 368 23.08 2.24 -11.29
CA TYR A 368 22.80 0.87 -11.71
C TYR A 368 23.94 0.29 -12.55
N ARG A 369 24.47 1.06 -13.51
CA ARG A 369 25.59 0.62 -14.36
C ARG A 369 26.84 0.29 -13.55
N ARG A 370 27.14 1.03 -12.48
CA ARG A 370 28.26 0.69 -11.56
C ARG A 370 28.04 -0.62 -10.80
N LEU A 371 26.81 -0.88 -10.37
CA LEU A 371 26.47 -2.12 -9.66
C LEU A 371 26.48 -3.34 -10.60
N VAL A 372 26.04 -3.20 -11.84
CA VAL A 372 25.94 -4.33 -12.77
C VAL A 372 27.23 -4.52 -13.59
N GLY A 373 28.03 -3.46 -13.76
CA GLY A 373 29.30 -3.47 -14.50
C GLY A 373 30.50 -4.06 -13.76
N GLY A 374 30.32 -4.55 -12.53
CA GLY A 374 31.37 -5.29 -11.81
C GLY A 374 32.47 -4.46 -11.14
N GLY A 375 32.18 -3.20 -10.75
CA GLY A 375 33.04 -2.39 -9.88
C GLY A 375 34.29 -1.81 -10.54
#